data_AF-A0A316UZ58-F1
#
_entry.id   AF-A0A316UZ58-F1
#
_cell.length_a   1.000
_cell.length_b   1.000
_cell.length_c   1.000
_cell.angle_alpha   90.00
_cell.angle_beta   90.00
_cell.angle_gamma   90.00
#
_symmetry.space_group_name_H-M   'P 1'
#
loop_
_entity.id
_entity.type
_entity.pdbx_description
1 polymer ?
#
loop_
_entity_poly.entity_id
_entity_poly.type
_entity_poly.pdbx_seq_one_letter_code
_entity_poly.pdbx_strand_id
1 'polypeptide(L)'
;MAAMPSPLYRIPALESTHLVLSHLSGSKLHRSLLPISAITLIHALRVSYATCQVQGGPRKIGLLQSVVLVWILLFGGWTIINLGLGKQTPLFDPGVQLTAAIYGAVHSVAVLSGLQKRVLKAASGAPATFGLGLDIFFHLVDAVCRTEGIIALGLNPVRDHPSPLTPIITSALIGGGGPLLIGLLDLESANWKLQTPTWLKNPTGLLAVDIWSAGIVALVYDSLTSSSTSPIAMRLFPGAAPTLAAAGSRPLLDINEARLVGSLLLFALLSLNRLRVFITASKPLAAMTANGTPKKGSSSASNGAKGSKNSGSRNSPGTAATAGSGLSTKVLLAAAVALPVSLLLAQWLLAGNDLKDGVLQGWVDEVAEAM
;
A
#
# COMPACT_ATOMS: atom_id res chain seq x y z
N MET A 1 -8.78 -39.06 14.58
CA MET A 1 -7.73 -38.18 15.11
C MET A 1 -8.22 -36.74 15.04
N ALA A 2 -8.40 -36.07 16.18
CA ALA A 2 -8.75 -34.65 16.17
C ALA A 2 -7.56 -33.85 15.64
N ALA A 3 -7.79 -32.96 14.67
CA ALA A 3 -6.76 -32.04 14.21
C ALA A 3 -6.34 -31.17 15.40
N MET A 4 -5.05 -31.21 15.75
CA MET A 4 -4.50 -30.29 16.76
C MET A 4 -4.78 -28.86 16.29
N PRO A 5 -5.33 -27.98 17.14
CA PRO A 5 -5.53 -26.58 16.78
C PRO A 5 -4.18 -25.97 16.46
N SER A 6 -4.13 -25.18 15.38
CA SER A 6 -2.89 -24.61 14.89
C SER A 6 -2.20 -23.74 15.95
N PRO A 7 -0.86 -23.73 15.96
CA PRO A 7 -0.09 -22.97 16.92
C PRO A 7 -0.33 -21.45 16.84
N LEU A 8 -0.75 -20.91 15.69
CA LEU A 8 -0.99 -19.47 15.53
C LEU A 8 -2.25 -18.98 16.22
N TYR A 9 -3.30 -19.81 16.31
CA TYR A 9 -4.53 -19.46 17.00
C TYR A 9 -4.39 -19.42 18.53
N ARG A 10 -3.20 -19.72 19.07
CA ARG A 10 -2.90 -19.52 20.49
C ARG A 10 -2.60 -18.06 20.85
N ILE A 11 -2.45 -17.19 19.84
CA ILE A 11 -2.23 -15.76 20.04
C ILE A 11 -3.58 -15.05 19.82
N PRO A 12 -4.26 -14.55 20.87
CA PRO A 12 -5.63 -14.01 20.77
C PRO A 12 -5.80 -12.89 19.74
N ALA A 13 -4.76 -12.06 19.58
CA ALA A 13 -4.76 -10.97 18.59
C ALA A 13 -4.78 -11.49 17.14
N LEU A 14 -4.07 -12.59 16.85
CA LEU A 14 -4.06 -13.19 15.51
C LEU A 14 -5.37 -13.88 15.20
N GLU A 15 -5.96 -14.57 16.17
CA GLU A 15 -7.28 -15.17 16.04
C GLU A 15 -8.34 -14.10 15.74
N SER A 16 -8.35 -13.01 16.52
CA SER A 16 -9.27 -11.89 16.30
C SER A 16 -9.11 -11.28 14.91
N THR A 17 -7.86 -11.10 14.45
CA THR A 17 -7.56 -10.56 13.12
C THR A 17 -8.06 -11.51 12.03
N HIS A 18 -7.80 -12.82 12.18
CA HIS A 18 -8.26 -13.84 11.25
C HIS A 18 -9.80 -13.87 11.17
N LEU A 19 -10.50 -13.79 12.30
CA LEU A 19 -11.96 -13.76 12.35
C LEU A 19 -12.53 -12.53 11.64
N VAL A 20 -11.96 -11.34 11.88
CA VAL A 20 -12.41 -10.12 11.19
C VAL A 20 -12.16 -10.22 9.68
N LEU A 21 -10.97 -10.67 9.26
CA LEU A 21 -10.63 -10.78 7.85
C LEU A 21 -11.46 -11.85 7.13
N SER A 22 -11.69 -13.01 7.76
CA SER A 22 -12.54 -14.07 7.21
C SER A 22 -13.99 -13.60 7.11
N HIS A 23 -14.50 -12.87 8.11
CA HIS A 23 -15.83 -12.27 8.04
C HIS A 23 -15.95 -11.25 6.90
N LEU A 24 -15.00 -10.32 6.76
CA LEU A 24 -15.00 -9.32 5.70
C LEU A 24 -14.80 -9.91 4.30
N SER A 25 -14.08 -11.04 4.20
CA SER A 25 -13.86 -11.75 2.94
C SER A 25 -15.06 -12.62 2.55
N GLY A 26 -15.73 -13.22 3.54
CA GLY A 26 -16.90 -14.08 3.33
C GLY A 26 -18.23 -13.33 3.18
N SER A 27 -18.32 -12.11 3.72
CA SER A 27 -19.49 -11.25 3.59
C SER A 27 -19.59 -10.69 2.16
N LYS A 28 -20.51 -11.25 1.38
CA LYS A 28 -20.90 -10.71 0.07
C LYS A 28 -21.87 -9.57 0.28
N LEU A 29 -21.67 -8.44 -0.39
CA LEU A 29 -22.61 -7.31 -0.36
C LEU A 29 -24.01 -7.69 -0.86
N HIS A 30 -24.06 -8.50 -1.93
CA HIS A 30 -25.31 -9.09 -2.40
C HIS A 30 -25.06 -10.54 -2.83
N ARG A 31 -25.92 -11.46 -2.40
CA ARG A 31 -25.71 -12.91 -2.61
C ARG A 31 -25.70 -13.31 -4.09
N SER A 32 -26.44 -12.59 -4.95
CA SER A 32 -26.66 -12.95 -6.36
C SER A 32 -26.26 -11.88 -7.39
N LEU A 33 -26.23 -10.59 -7.02
CA LEU A 33 -26.08 -9.49 -8.00
C LEU A 33 -24.67 -8.91 -7.98
N LEU A 34 -24.04 -8.86 -6.80
CA LEU A 34 -22.71 -8.33 -6.59
C LEU A 34 -21.99 -9.25 -5.58
N PRO A 35 -21.43 -10.39 -6.02
CA PRO A 35 -20.70 -11.32 -5.17
C PRO A 35 -19.30 -10.76 -4.81
N ILE A 36 -19.25 -9.48 -4.48
CA ILE A 36 -18.07 -8.72 -4.12
C ILE A 36 -17.99 -8.77 -2.61
N SER A 37 -16.79 -9.06 -2.10
CA SER A 37 -16.54 -9.02 -0.66
C SER A 37 -16.50 -7.57 -0.17
N ALA A 38 -16.91 -7.32 1.08
CA ALA A 38 -16.81 -5.98 1.68
C ALA A 38 -15.38 -5.44 1.62
N ILE A 39 -14.38 -6.30 1.85
CA ILE A 39 -12.97 -5.92 1.78
C ILE A 39 -12.56 -5.45 0.37
N THR A 40 -13.11 -6.01 -0.70
CA THR A 40 -12.85 -5.53 -2.07
C THR A 40 -13.36 -4.12 -2.30
N LEU A 41 -14.53 -3.75 -1.76
CA LEU A 41 -15.02 -2.36 -1.88
C LEU A 41 -14.17 -1.39 -1.07
N ILE A 42 -13.78 -1.77 0.15
CA ILE A 42 -12.89 -0.93 0.98
C ILE A 42 -11.53 -0.78 0.28
N HIS A 43 -11.00 -1.83 -0.34
CA HIS A 43 -9.77 -1.74 -1.12
C HIS A 43 -9.93 -0.87 -2.36
N ALA A 44 -11.06 -0.93 -3.07
CA ALA A 44 -11.36 -0.03 -4.18
C ALA A 44 -11.41 1.44 -3.75
N LEU A 45 -12.01 1.74 -2.59
CA LEU A 45 -11.99 3.08 -1.99
C LEU A 45 -10.57 3.51 -1.62
N ARG A 46 -9.76 2.60 -1.07
CA ARG A 46 -8.34 2.86 -0.78
C ARG A 46 -7.55 3.19 -2.03
N VAL A 47 -7.69 2.41 -3.11
CA VAL A 47 -6.98 2.66 -4.38
C VAL A 47 -7.44 3.99 -4.99
N SER A 48 -8.73 4.28 -4.89
CA SER A 48 -9.33 5.55 -5.28
C SER A 48 -8.73 6.73 -4.48
N TYR A 49 -8.55 6.59 -3.17
CA TYR A 49 -7.87 7.57 -2.31
C TYR A 49 -6.38 7.74 -2.69
N ALA A 50 -5.65 6.63 -2.89
CA ALA A 50 -4.25 6.67 -3.32
C ALA A 50 -4.08 7.37 -4.68
N THR A 51 -5.02 7.16 -5.60
CA THR A 51 -5.06 7.85 -6.91
C THR A 51 -5.14 9.36 -6.75
N CYS A 52 -5.97 9.85 -5.82
CA CYS A 52 -6.06 11.27 -5.49
C CYS A 52 -4.75 11.82 -4.89
N GLN A 53 -4.06 11.02 -4.07
CA GLN A 53 -2.74 11.39 -3.52
C GLN A 53 -1.67 11.48 -4.62
N VAL A 54 -1.63 10.53 -5.56
CA VAL A 54 -0.69 10.52 -6.71
C VAL A 54 -0.87 11.76 -7.59
N GLN A 55 -2.11 12.19 -7.81
CA GLN A 55 -2.40 13.44 -8.54
C GLN A 55 -2.02 14.71 -7.75
N GLY A 56 -1.60 14.57 -6.50
CA GLY A 56 -1.28 15.69 -5.60
C GLY A 56 -2.52 16.51 -5.24
N GLY A 57 -3.67 15.88 -5.04
CA GLY A 57 -4.90 16.50 -4.56
C GLY A 57 -6.11 16.36 -5.49
N PRO A 58 -7.24 17.03 -5.17
CA PRO A 58 -8.48 16.86 -5.92
C PRO A 58 -8.36 17.37 -7.36
N ARG A 59 -8.62 16.45 -8.30
CA ARG A 59 -8.90 16.61 -9.74
C ARG A 59 -7.98 17.56 -10.52
N LYS A 60 -6.73 17.13 -10.74
CA LYS A 60 -5.85 17.74 -11.76
C LYS A 60 -6.03 17.13 -13.15
N ILE A 61 -6.64 15.95 -13.24
CA ILE A 61 -6.80 15.19 -14.48
C ILE A 61 -8.27 14.84 -14.74
N GLY A 62 -8.63 14.53 -15.99
CA GLY A 62 -10.00 14.17 -16.38
C GLY A 62 -10.48 12.89 -15.70
N LEU A 63 -11.80 12.67 -15.61
CA LEU A 63 -12.38 11.48 -14.94
C LEU A 63 -11.93 10.18 -15.62
N LEU A 64 -11.96 10.13 -16.95
CA LEU A 64 -11.51 8.94 -17.69
C LEU A 64 -10.03 8.65 -17.40
N GLN A 65 -9.21 9.69 -17.40
CA GLN A 65 -7.78 9.61 -17.11
C GLN A 65 -7.52 9.15 -15.67
N SER A 66 -8.33 9.60 -14.71
CA SER A 66 -8.24 9.16 -13.31
C SER A 66 -8.67 7.70 -13.13
N VAL A 67 -9.70 7.24 -13.85
CA VAL A 67 -10.11 5.82 -13.88
C VAL A 67 -9.00 4.96 -14.48
N VAL A 68 -8.36 5.39 -15.57
CA VAL A 68 -7.22 4.66 -16.13
C VAL A 68 -6.05 4.61 -15.14
N LEU A 69 -5.80 5.67 -14.37
CA LEU A 69 -4.81 5.66 -13.30
C LEU A 69 -5.14 4.66 -12.18
N VAL A 70 -6.42 4.51 -11.82
CA VAL A 70 -6.86 3.44 -10.89
C VAL A 70 -6.50 2.07 -11.42
N TRP A 71 -6.75 1.82 -12.70
CA TRP A 71 -6.42 0.55 -13.33
C TRP A 71 -4.91 0.30 -13.39
N ILE A 72 -4.10 1.33 -13.62
CA ILE A 72 -2.64 1.20 -13.59
C ILE A 72 -2.13 0.94 -12.17
N LEU A 73 -2.73 1.55 -11.14
CA LEU A 73 -2.40 1.25 -9.75
C LEU A 73 -2.78 -0.18 -9.36
N LEU A 74 -3.88 -0.70 -9.90
CA LEU A 74 -4.37 -2.05 -9.60
C LEU A 74 -3.62 -3.14 -10.37
N PHE A 75 -3.34 -2.90 -11.65
CA PHE A 75 -2.84 -3.92 -12.58
C PHE A 75 -1.46 -3.62 -13.18
N GLY A 76 -0.79 -2.54 -12.77
CA GLY A 76 0.45 -2.10 -13.40
C GLY A 76 1.57 -3.14 -13.34
N GLY A 77 1.74 -3.79 -12.19
CA GLY A 77 2.69 -4.89 -12.03
C GLY A 77 2.44 -6.05 -12.98
N TRP A 78 1.18 -6.50 -13.03
CA TRP A 78 0.78 -7.59 -13.91
C TRP A 78 0.88 -7.22 -15.39
N THR A 79 0.60 -5.95 -15.72
CA THR A 79 0.79 -5.40 -17.08
C THR A 79 2.25 -5.45 -17.50
N ILE A 80 3.19 -5.04 -16.65
CA ILE A 80 4.64 -5.14 -16.94
C ILE A 80 5.03 -6.59 -17.21
N ILE A 81 4.59 -7.53 -16.37
CA ILE A 81 4.91 -8.95 -16.53
C ILE A 81 4.34 -9.49 -17.84
N ASN A 82 3.06 -9.25 -18.12
CA ASN A 82 2.43 -9.77 -19.35
C ASN A 82 3.07 -9.16 -20.61
N LEU A 83 3.39 -7.86 -20.60
CA LEU A 83 4.13 -7.25 -21.71
C LEU A 83 5.50 -7.90 -21.91
N GLY A 84 6.25 -8.13 -20.84
CA GLY A 84 7.54 -8.81 -20.91
C GLY A 84 7.45 -10.26 -21.39
N LEU A 85 6.32 -10.92 -21.16
CA LEU A 85 6.03 -12.29 -21.60
C LEU A 85 5.32 -12.36 -22.97
N GLY A 86 5.05 -11.23 -23.62
CA GLY A 86 4.26 -11.19 -24.86
C GLY A 86 2.80 -11.66 -24.69
N LYS A 87 2.25 -11.56 -23.49
CA LYS A 87 0.86 -11.92 -23.15
C LYS A 87 -0.05 -10.69 -23.16
N GLN A 88 -1.34 -10.93 -23.31
CA GLN A 88 -2.38 -9.90 -23.25
C GLN A 88 -2.37 -9.17 -21.90
N THR A 89 -2.60 -7.85 -21.90
CA THR A 89 -2.69 -7.08 -20.66
C THR A 89 -3.95 -7.46 -19.89
N PRO A 90 -3.91 -7.43 -18.53
CA PRO A 90 -5.02 -7.89 -17.71
C PRO A 90 -6.32 -7.12 -17.93
N LEU A 91 -6.26 -5.86 -18.40
CA LEU A 91 -7.47 -5.08 -18.70
C LEU A 91 -8.37 -5.72 -19.75
N PHE A 92 -7.82 -6.59 -20.60
CA PHE A 92 -8.59 -7.29 -21.61
C PHE A 92 -8.86 -8.76 -21.26
N ASP A 93 -8.41 -9.24 -20.09
CA ASP A 93 -8.70 -10.59 -19.61
C ASP A 93 -10.13 -10.62 -19.04
N PRO A 94 -11.05 -11.43 -19.64
CA PRO A 94 -12.43 -11.56 -19.17
C PRO A 94 -12.55 -11.89 -17.68
N GLY A 95 -11.58 -12.61 -17.12
CA GLY A 95 -11.57 -13.00 -15.70
C GLY A 95 -11.45 -11.83 -14.72
N VAL A 96 -10.95 -10.67 -15.17
CA VAL A 96 -10.71 -9.51 -14.30
C VAL A 96 -11.39 -8.23 -14.76
N GLN A 97 -12.12 -8.25 -15.88
CA GLN A 97 -12.93 -7.12 -16.36
C GLN A 97 -13.96 -6.67 -15.34
N LEU A 98 -14.63 -7.60 -14.64
CA LEU A 98 -15.58 -7.26 -13.58
C LEU A 98 -14.88 -6.48 -12.44
N THR A 99 -13.70 -6.95 -12.02
CA THR A 99 -12.89 -6.25 -11.01
C THR A 99 -12.49 -4.85 -11.49
N ALA A 100 -12.03 -4.73 -12.74
CA ALA A 100 -11.69 -3.43 -13.32
C ALA A 100 -12.89 -2.48 -13.35
N ALA A 101 -14.08 -2.98 -13.72
CA ALA A 101 -15.32 -2.22 -13.74
C ALA A 101 -15.74 -1.76 -12.35
N ILE A 102 -15.67 -2.63 -11.33
CA ILE A 102 -15.99 -2.28 -9.94
C ILE A 102 -15.08 -1.16 -9.45
N TYR A 103 -13.76 -1.29 -9.64
CA TYR A 103 -12.82 -0.27 -9.18
C TYR A 103 -13.00 1.06 -9.92
N GLY A 104 -13.27 1.01 -11.22
CA GLY A 104 -13.59 2.19 -12.02
C GLY A 104 -14.89 2.87 -11.56
N ALA A 105 -15.93 2.08 -11.26
CA ALA A 105 -17.23 2.57 -10.79
C ALA A 105 -17.11 3.19 -9.39
N VAL A 106 -16.50 2.49 -8.43
CA VAL A 106 -16.25 3.01 -7.07
C VAL A 106 -15.43 4.29 -7.12
N HIS A 107 -14.41 4.35 -7.97
CA HIS A 107 -13.63 5.56 -8.16
C HIS A 107 -14.47 6.70 -8.74
N SER A 108 -15.24 6.43 -9.79
CA SER A 108 -16.08 7.44 -10.44
C SER A 108 -17.12 8.00 -9.48
N VAL A 109 -17.80 7.16 -8.72
CA VAL A 109 -18.75 7.58 -7.68
C VAL A 109 -18.04 8.42 -6.62
N ALA A 110 -16.88 7.99 -6.13
CA ALA A 110 -16.12 8.72 -5.11
C ALA A 110 -15.61 10.10 -5.60
N VAL A 111 -15.30 10.22 -6.90
CA VAL A 111 -14.92 11.49 -7.54
C VAL A 111 -16.14 12.39 -7.70
N LEU A 112 -17.23 11.88 -8.31
CA LEU A 112 -18.42 12.66 -8.67
C LEU A 112 -19.19 13.14 -7.42
N SER A 113 -19.29 12.31 -6.38
CA SER A 113 -19.88 12.70 -5.09
C SER A 113 -19.00 13.68 -4.28
N GLY A 114 -17.74 13.86 -4.67
CA GLY A 114 -16.76 14.62 -3.89
C GLY A 114 -16.29 13.93 -2.62
N LEU A 115 -16.62 12.65 -2.40
CA LEU A 115 -16.20 11.86 -1.24
C LEU A 115 -14.67 11.89 -1.07
N GLN A 116 -13.90 11.69 -2.14
CA GLN A 116 -12.43 11.74 -2.08
C GLN A 116 -11.91 13.08 -1.52
N LYS A 117 -12.51 14.20 -1.97
CA LYS A 117 -12.11 15.53 -1.55
C LYS A 117 -12.44 15.74 -0.07
N ARG A 118 -13.59 15.24 0.39
CA ARG A 118 -14.00 15.29 1.81
C ARG A 118 -13.04 14.46 2.67
N VAL A 119 -12.72 13.23 2.26
CA VAL A 119 -11.78 12.35 2.98
C VAL A 119 -10.38 12.98 3.04
N LEU A 120 -9.86 13.49 1.92
CA LEU A 120 -8.54 14.13 1.90
C LEU A 120 -8.50 15.40 2.76
N LYS A 121 -9.57 16.21 2.72
CA LYS A 121 -9.70 17.40 3.57
C LYS A 121 -9.76 17.01 5.05
N ALA A 122 -10.51 15.97 5.40
CA ALA A 122 -10.55 15.44 6.76
C ALA A 122 -9.17 14.94 7.21
N ALA A 123 -8.49 14.14 6.37
CA ALA A 123 -7.15 13.63 6.67
C ALA A 123 -6.10 14.75 6.83
N SER A 124 -6.22 15.83 6.07
CA SER A 124 -5.25 16.95 6.08
C SER A 124 -5.58 18.03 7.11
N GLY A 125 -6.86 18.21 7.46
CA GLY A 125 -7.35 19.27 8.35
C GLY A 125 -7.61 18.82 9.79
N ALA A 126 -7.69 17.52 10.05
CA ALA A 126 -7.76 16.95 11.39
C ALA A 126 -6.37 16.94 12.06
N PRO A 127 -6.29 16.64 13.37
CA PRO A 127 -5.01 16.37 14.01
C PRO A 127 -4.20 15.37 13.18
N ALA A 128 -2.88 15.58 13.07
CA ALA A 128 -2.00 14.78 12.23
C ALA A 128 -2.08 13.26 12.52
N THR A 129 -2.50 12.91 13.73
CA THR A 129 -2.79 11.53 14.18
C THR A 129 -3.97 10.89 13.46
N PHE A 130 -5.02 11.64 13.08
CA PHE A 130 -6.17 11.13 12.34
C PHE A 130 -5.78 10.72 10.91
N GLY A 131 -5.08 11.61 10.19
CA GLY A 131 -4.57 11.30 8.86
C GLY A 131 -3.63 10.09 8.87
N LEU A 132 -2.74 10.00 9.87
CA LEU A 132 -1.89 8.83 10.07
C LEU A 132 -2.71 7.56 10.35
N GLY A 133 -3.73 7.64 11.20
CA GLY A 133 -4.62 6.51 11.50
C GLY A 133 -5.36 5.99 10.26
N LEU A 134 -5.86 6.90 9.42
CA LEU A 134 -6.50 6.55 8.15
C LEU A 134 -5.52 5.87 7.18
N ASP A 135 -4.30 6.40 7.07
CA ASP A 135 -3.27 5.80 6.21
C ASP A 135 -2.90 4.39 6.69
N ILE A 136 -2.77 4.18 8.00
CA ILE A 136 -2.48 2.86 8.59
C ILE A 136 -3.64 1.89 8.34
N PHE A 137 -4.89 2.33 8.52
CA PHE A 137 -6.06 1.51 8.18
C PHE A 137 -6.04 1.09 6.70
N PHE A 138 -5.76 2.04 5.80
CA PHE A 138 -5.65 1.74 4.37
C PHE A 138 -4.45 0.86 4.03
N HIS A 139 -3.35 0.92 4.79
CA HIS A 139 -2.25 -0.01 4.65
C HIS A 139 -2.63 -1.43 5.08
N LEU A 140 -3.47 -1.61 6.10
CA LEU A 140 -3.94 -2.92 6.51
C LEU A 140 -4.78 -3.57 5.41
N VAL A 141 -5.79 -2.84 4.91
CA VAL A 141 -6.66 -3.32 3.82
C VAL A 141 -5.84 -3.65 2.57
N ASP A 142 -4.94 -2.74 2.19
CA ASP A 142 -4.09 -2.92 1.04
C ASP A 142 -3.12 -4.10 1.20
N ALA A 143 -2.53 -4.29 2.38
CA ALA A 143 -1.63 -5.40 2.63
C ALA A 143 -2.33 -6.76 2.50
N VAL A 144 -3.57 -6.88 2.97
CA VAL A 144 -4.37 -8.11 2.81
C VAL A 144 -4.64 -8.39 1.33
N CYS A 145 -5.23 -7.42 0.61
CA CYS A 145 -5.58 -7.61 -0.80
C CYS A 145 -4.35 -7.78 -1.68
N ARG A 146 -3.27 -7.03 -1.43
CA ARG A 146 -2.02 -7.09 -2.19
C ARG A 146 -1.29 -8.41 -1.95
N THR A 147 -1.33 -8.96 -0.74
CA THR A 147 -0.72 -10.28 -0.45
C THR A 147 -1.35 -11.39 -1.30
N GLU A 148 -2.69 -11.40 -1.43
CA GLU A 148 -3.37 -12.36 -2.31
C GLU A 148 -2.92 -12.19 -3.77
N GLY A 149 -2.82 -10.95 -4.26
CA GLY A 149 -2.30 -10.67 -5.60
C GLY A 149 -0.87 -11.16 -5.79
N ILE A 150 0.03 -10.88 -4.84
CA ILE A 150 1.43 -11.32 -4.86
C ILE A 150 1.54 -12.84 -4.94
N ILE A 151 0.73 -13.57 -4.17
CA ILE A 151 0.74 -15.03 -4.15
C ILE A 151 0.14 -15.58 -5.44
N ALA A 152 -1.08 -15.16 -5.79
CA ALA A 152 -1.84 -15.72 -6.89
C ALA A 152 -1.27 -15.40 -8.27
N LEU A 153 -0.78 -14.16 -8.47
CA LEU A 153 -0.32 -13.66 -9.77
C LEU A 153 1.21 -13.63 -9.87
N GLY A 154 1.90 -13.45 -8.74
CA GLY A 154 3.35 -13.28 -8.70
C GLY A 154 4.09 -14.57 -8.43
N LEU A 155 3.71 -15.29 -7.36
CA LEU A 155 4.44 -16.46 -6.88
C LEU A 155 3.96 -17.74 -7.57
N ASN A 156 2.69 -18.11 -7.40
CA ASN A 156 2.15 -19.41 -7.82
C ASN A 156 2.42 -19.73 -9.30
N PRO A 157 2.25 -18.81 -10.27
CA PRO A 157 2.41 -19.13 -11.68
C PRO A 157 3.86 -19.45 -12.09
N VAL A 158 4.84 -19.04 -11.28
CA VAL A 158 6.27 -19.22 -11.58
C VAL A 158 7.02 -19.89 -10.44
N ARG A 159 6.32 -20.44 -9.44
CA ARG A 159 6.91 -21.03 -8.23
C ARG A 159 7.96 -22.09 -8.55
N ASP A 160 7.66 -22.92 -9.54
CA ASP A 160 8.51 -24.04 -9.98
C ASP A 160 9.54 -23.63 -11.05
N HIS A 161 9.67 -22.33 -11.35
CA HIS A 161 10.62 -21.84 -12.34
C HIS A 161 12.07 -22.22 -11.95
N PRO A 162 12.94 -22.59 -12.91
CA PRO A 162 14.31 -23.03 -12.60
C PRO A 162 15.14 -21.96 -11.86
N SER A 163 15.01 -20.69 -12.26
CA SER A 163 15.64 -19.57 -11.55
C SER A 163 14.87 -19.23 -10.27
N PRO A 164 15.50 -19.24 -9.09
CA PRO A 164 14.87 -18.85 -7.83
C PRO A 164 14.58 -17.35 -7.73
N LEU A 165 15.18 -16.54 -8.60
CA LEU A 165 14.93 -15.11 -8.66
C LEU A 165 13.62 -14.79 -9.38
N THR A 166 13.16 -15.65 -10.29
CA THR A 166 11.95 -15.39 -11.07
C THR A 166 10.72 -15.18 -10.18
N PRO A 167 10.38 -16.07 -9.24
CA PRO A 167 9.24 -15.84 -8.34
C PRO A 167 9.36 -14.56 -7.50
N ILE A 168 10.58 -14.21 -7.08
CA ILE A 168 10.81 -13.02 -6.26
C ILE A 168 10.60 -11.76 -7.10
N ILE A 169 11.16 -11.71 -8.30
CA ILE A 169 11.04 -10.58 -9.21
C ILE A 169 9.59 -10.41 -9.68
N THR A 170 8.91 -11.49 -10.06
CA THR A 170 7.49 -11.42 -10.45
C THR A 170 6.62 -10.96 -9.30
N SER A 171 6.80 -11.51 -8.09
CA SER A 171 6.08 -11.05 -6.89
C SER A 171 6.38 -9.59 -6.54
N ALA A 172 7.64 -9.16 -6.65
CA ALA A 172 8.03 -7.76 -6.44
C ALA A 172 7.36 -6.82 -7.46
N LEU A 173 7.30 -7.23 -8.73
CA LEU A 173 6.61 -6.48 -9.77
C LEU A 173 5.11 -6.45 -9.55
N ILE A 174 4.46 -7.54 -9.16
CA ILE A 174 3.03 -7.55 -8.81
C ILE A 174 2.75 -6.58 -7.67
N GLY A 175 3.57 -6.58 -6.61
CA GLY A 175 3.34 -5.73 -5.44
C GLY A 175 3.71 -4.25 -5.62
N GLY A 176 4.65 -3.92 -6.50
CA GLY A 176 5.22 -2.57 -6.61
C GLY A 176 5.42 -2.03 -8.03
N GLY A 177 4.92 -2.71 -9.06
CA GLY A 177 5.11 -2.31 -10.45
C GLY A 177 4.27 -1.12 -10.91
N GLY A 178 3.13 -0.85 -10.26
CA GLY A 178 2.27 0.31 -10.57
C GLY A 178 3.03 1.65 -10.53
N PRO A 179 3.72 1.98 -9.42
CA PRO A 179 4.58 3.15 -9.33
C PRO A 179 5.64 3.29 -10.44
N LEU A 180 6.16 2.17 -10.97
CA LEU A 180 7.14 2.22 -12.07
C LEU A 180 6.50 2.77 -13.35
N LEU A 181 5.28 2.35 -13.67
CA LEU A 181 4.51 2.86 -14.80
C LEU A 181 4.07 4.32 -14.58
N ILE A 182 3.70 4.69 -13.35
CA ILE A 182 3.35 6.08 -13.01
C ILE A 182 4.51 7.02 -13.34
N GLY A 183 5.73 6.68 -12.91
CA GLY A 183 6.91 7.48 -13.21
C GLY A 183 7.28 7.49 -14.70
N LEU A 184 7.13 6.35 -15.38
CA LEU A 184 7.46 6.19 -16.80
C LEU A 184 6.53 6.99 -17.72
N LEU A 185 5.23 7.03 -17.41
CA LEU A 185 4.20 7.66 -18.24
C LEU A 185 3.77 9.05 -17.75
N ASP A 186 4.44 9.59 -16.73
CA ASP A 186 4.14 10.88 -16.10
C ASP A 186 2.67 10.97 -15.65
N LEU A 187 2.15 9.91 -15.02
CA LEU A 187 0.71 9.79 -14.78
C LEU A 187 0.16 10.77 -13.72
N GLU A 188 1.07 11.44 -13.01
CA GLU A 188 0.79 12.51 -12.05
C GLU A 188 0.41 13.83 -12.75
N SER A 189 0.80 13.99 -14.02
CA SER A 189 0.54 15.15 -14.88
C SER A 189 -0.81 15.03 -15.59
N ALA A 190 -1.41 16.16 -15.94
CA ALA A 190 -2.57 16.20 -16.85
C ALA A 190 -2.19 15.78 -18.28
N ASN A 191 -0.94 16.04 -18.68
CA ASN A 191 -0.42 15.66 -19.99
C ASN A 191 0.50 14.45 -19.82
N TRP A 192 -0.08 13.26 -19.95
CA TRP A 192 0.68 12.01 -19.90
C TRP A 192 1.66 11.93 -21.06
N LYS A 193 2.90 11.56 -20.75
CA LYS A 193 3.98 11.46 -21.72
C LYS A 193 4.96 10.40 -21.27
N LEU A 194 5.57 9.74 -22.25
CA LEU A 194 6.70 8.88 -21.96
C LEU A 194 7.87 9.74 -21.51
N GLN A 195 8.43 9.44 -20.34
CA GLN A 195 9.60 10.13 -19.81
C GLN A 195 10.58 9.15 -19.18
N THR A 196 11.85 9.55 -19.10
CA THR A 196 12.85 8.79 -18.35
C THR A 196 12.47 8.76 -16.87
N PRO A 197 12.10 7.59 -16.31
CA PRO A 197 11.56 7.54 -14.96
C PRO A 197 12.65 7.83 -13.92
N THR A 198 12.23 8.34 -12.77
CA THR A 198 13.14 8.71 -11.67
C THR A 198 13.95 7.54 -11.15
N TRP A 199 13.37 6.33 -11.13
CA TRP A 199 14.07 5.11 -10.73
C TRP A 199 15.19 4.70 -11.70
N LEU A 200 15.15 5.14 -12.97
CA LEU A 200 16.25 4.89 -13.90
C LEU A 200 17.40 5.90 -13.68
N LYS A 201 17.05 7.15 -13.34
CA LYS A 201 18.04 8.19 -12.99
C LYS A 201 18.66 7.95 -11.62
N ASN A 202 17.88 7.39 -10.69
CA ASN A 202 18.28 7.04 -9.35
C ASN A 202 17.82 5.61 -9.03
N PRO A 203 18.66 4.59 -9.29
CA PRO A 203 18.35 3.17 -9.09
C PRO A 203 17.92 2.83 -7.66
N THR A 204 18.28 3.64 -6.66
CA THR A 204 17.82 3.44 -5.28
C THR A 204 16.30 3.55 -5.15
N GLY A 205 15.60 4.19 -6.10
CA GLY A 205 14.14 4.21 -6.18
C GLY A 205 13.52 2.82 -6.39
N LEU A 206 14.26 1.85 -6.93
CA LEU A 206 13.82 0.45 -7.02
C LEU A 206 13.81 -0.25 -5.66
N LEU A 207 14.50 0.30 -4.65
CA LEU A 207 14.45 -0.14 -3.26
C LEU A 207 13.26 0.48 -2.50
N ALA A 208 12.27 1.03 -3.20
CA ALA A 208 11.02 1.44 -2.61
C ALA A 208 10.37 0.26 -1.88
N VAL A 209 9.83 0.53 -0.68
CA VAL A 209 9.22 -0.49 0.18
C VAL A 209 8.15 -1.27 -0.56
N ASP A 210 7.36 -0.62 -1.42
CA ASP A 210 6.33 -1.28 -2.23
C ASP A 210 6.85 -2.42 -3.13
N ILE A 211 8.09 -2.33 -3.62
CA ILE A 211 8.66 -3.30 -4.57
C ILE A 211 9.28 -4.49 -3.81
N TRP A 212 10.26 -4.23 -2.95
CA TRP A 212 11.00 -5.32 -2.32
C TRP A 212 10.18 -6.05 -1.24
N SER A 213 9.26 -5.37 -0.56
CA SER A 213 8.42 -6.01 0.47
C SER A 213 7.60 -7.15 -0.11
N ALA A 214 7.12 -7.01 -1.34
CA ALA A 214 6.34 -8.04 -2.02
C ALA A 214 7.18 -9.29 -2.37
N GLY A 215 8.44 -9.10 -2.76
CA GLY A 215 9.39 -10.22 -2.92
C GLY A 215 9.65 -10.95 -1.61
N ILE A 216 9.79 -10.23 -0.49
CA ILE A 216 9.95 -10.86 0.84
C ILE A 216 8.68 -11.60 1.26
N VAL A 217 7.50 -11.02 1.06
CA VAL A 217 6.22 -11.69 1.35
C VAL A 217 6.10 -13.01 0.61
N ALA A 218 6.48 -13.04 -0.68
CA ALA A 218 6.48 -14.27 -1.47
C ALA A 218 7.48 -15.31 -0.91
N LEU A 219 8.70 -14.89 -0.56
CA LEU A 219 9.72 -15.77 0.03
C LEU A 219 9.26 -16.36 1.36
N VAL A 220 8.68 -15.53 2.23
CA VAL A 220 8.17 -15.95 3.54
C VAL A 220 6.99 -16.90 3.38
N TYR A 221 6.03 -16.56 2.52
CA TYR A 221 4.88 -17.41 2.23
C TYR A 221 5.31 -18.78 1.67
N ASP A 222 6.23 -18.80 0.70
CA ASP A 222 6.76 -20.05 0.13
C ASP A 222 7.48 -20.89 1.20
N SER A 223 8.25 -20.25 2.08
CA SER A 223 8.94 -20.91 3.20
C SER A 223 7.99 -21.53 4.21
N LEU A 224 6.86 -20.87 4.49
CA LEU A 224 5.88 -21.34 5.47
C LEU A 224 4.97 -22.45 4.94
N THR A 225 4.71 -22.47 3.63
CA THR A 225 3.77 -23.41 2.98
C THR A 225 4.44 -24.61 2.31
N SER A 226 5.77 -24.64 2.20
CA SER A 226 6.48 -25.76 1.56
C SER A 226 6.70 -26.91 2.54
N SER A 227 6.35 -28.13 2.13
CA SER A 227 6.47 -29.34 2.97
C SER A 227 7.87 -29.91 3.09
N SER A 228 8.77 -29.65 2.15
CA SER A 228 10.14 -30.19 2.17
C SER A 228 11.15 -29.13 1.77
N THR A 229 11.23 -28.06 2.56
CA THR A 229 12.08 -26.88 2.31
C THR A 229 11.60 -26.03 1.14
N SER A 230 11.50 -24.70 1.32
CA SER A 230 11.10 -23.80 0.22
C SER A 230 12.07 -23.94 -0.98
N PRO A 231 11.58 -24.24 -2.19
CA PRO A 231 12.42 -24.36 -3.38
C PRO A 231 13.21 -23.06 -3.63
N ILE A 232 12.59 -21.92 -3.32
CA ILE A 232 13.20 -20.60 -3.45
C ILE A 232 14.31 -20.42 -2.41
N ALA A 233 13.99 -20.64 -1.13
CA ALA A 233 14.92 -20.45 -0.02
C ALA A 233 16.13 -21.38 -0.10
N MET A 234 15.94 -22.65 -0.48
CA MET A 234 17.05 -23.59 -0.66
C MET A 234 18.03 -23.15 -1.74
N ARG A 235 17.51 -22.66 -2.87
CA ARG A 235 18.34 -22.23 -4.00
C ARG A 235 19.06 -20.92 -3.71
N LEU A 236 18.46 -20.03 -2.93
CA LEU A 236 19.09 -18.77 -2.51
C LEU A 236 20.07 -18.92 -1.35
N PHE A 237 19.75 -19.80 -0.40
CA PHE A 237 20.50 -20.00 0.83
C PHE A 237 20.84 -21.49 1.00
N PRO A 238 21.71 -22.06 0.14
CA PRO A 238 22.03 -23.48 0.19
C PRO A 238 22.61 -23.91 1.54
N GLY A 239 23.30 -23.00 2.26
CA GLY A 239 23.82 -23.26 3.61
C GLY A 239 22.75 -23.34 4.71
N ALA A 240 21.55 -22.80 4.49
CA ALA A 240 20.42 -22.89 5.43
C ALA A 240 19.54 -24.12 5.18
N ALA A 241 19.76 -24.83 4.07
CA ALA A 241 18.99 -26.00 3.67
C ALA A 241 18.99 -27.14 4.71
N PRO A 242 20.10 -27.47 5.41
CA PRO A 242 20.09 -28.56 6.41
C PRO A 242 19.18 -28.23 7.60
N THR A 243 19.21 -26.98 8.07
CA THR A 243 18.41 -26.51 9.20
C THR A 243 16.92 -26.45 8.86
N LEU A 244 16.60 -26.05 7.63
CA LEU A 244 15.23 -26.00 7.13
C LEU A 244 14.69 -27.40 6.78
N ALA A 245 15.53 -28.30 6.27
CA ALA A 245 15.15 -29.68 5.98
C ALA A 245 14.92 -30.48 7.27
N ALA A 246 15.65 -30.15 8.35
CA ALA A 246 15.43 -30.72 9.67
C ALA A 246 14.08 -30.30 10.31
N ALA A 247 13.43 -29.25 9.80
CA ALA A 247 12.12 -28.79 10.30
C ALA A 247 10.96 -29.74 9.95
N GLY A 248 11.21 -30.80 9.17
CA GLY A 248 10.26 -31.88 8.90
C GLY A 248 9.64 -31.82 7.50
N SER A 249 8.94 -32.89 7.12
CA SER A 249 8.33 -33.10 5.80
C SER A 249 6.93 -32.49 5.67
N ARG A 250 6.56 -31.54 6.54
CA ARG A 250 5.22 -30.95 6.60
C ARG A 250 5.34 -29.43 6.49
N PRO A 251 4.36 -28.77 5.83
CA PRO A 251 4.32 -27.31 5.82
C PRO A 251 4.25 -26.79 7.26
N LEU A 252 4.97 -25.70 7.52
CA LEU A 252 5.03 -25.09 8.85
C LEU A 252 3.67 -24.54 9.27
N LEU A 253 2.94 -23.96 8.31
CA LEU A 253 1.63 -23.36 8.48
C LEU A 253 0.65 -23.81 7.40
N ASP A 254 -0.65 -23.72 7.68
CA ASP A 254 -1.68 -23.81 6.64
C ASP A 254 -1.56 -22.64 5.65
N ILE A 255 -2.13 -22.82 4.45
CA ILE A 255 -2.17 -21.77 3.41
C ILE A 255 -2.81 -20.48 3.94
N ASN A 256 -3.90 -20.56 4.71
CA ASN A 256 -4.59 -19.37 5.22
C ASN A 256 -3.78 -18.64 6.28
N GLU A 257 -3.05 -19.39 7.10
CA GLU A 257 -2.14 -18.85 8.09
C GLU A 257 -0.94 -18.17 7.48
N ALA A 258 -0.34 -18.78 6.46
CA ALA A 258 0.75 -18.19 5.72
C ALA A 258 0.33 -16.90 4.99
N ARG A 259 -0.90 -16.84 4.44
CA ARG A 259 -1.50 -15.62 3.89
C ARG A 259 -1.65 -14.53 4.94
N LEU A 260 -2.14 -14.87 6.14
CA LEU A 260 -2.26 -13.93 7.25
C LEU A 260 -0.89 -13.38 7.67
N VAL A 261 0.11 -14.24 7.83
CA VAL A 261 1.49 -13.84 8.16
C VAL A 261 2.06 -12.93 7.07
N GLY A 262 1.87 -13.26 5.80
CA GLY A 262 2.29 -12.42 4.67
C GLY A 262 1.61 -11.04 4.70
N SER A 263 0.32 -11.01 4.98
CA SER A 263 -0.47 -9.76 5.07
C SER A 263 0.01 -8.88 6.24
N LEU A 264 0.26 -9.48 7.41
CA LEU A 264 0.78 -8.76 8.58
C LEU A 264 2.19 -8.24 8.35
N LEU A 265 3.05 -9.02 7.69
CA LEU A 265 4.39 -8.60 7.32
C LEU A 265 4.36 -7.40 6.38
N LEU A 266 3.55 -7.48 5.32
CA LEU A 266 3.40 -6.38 4.35
C LEU A 266 2.83 -5.13 5.03
N PHE A 267 1.80 -5.30 5.86
CA PHE A 267 1.21 -4.22 6.65
C PHE A 267 2.25 -3.52 7.53
N ALA A 268 3.07 -4.29 8.25
CA ALA A 268 4.13 -3.76 9.09
C ALA A 268 5.14 -2.95 8.27
N LEU A 269 5.59 -3.47 7.14
CA LEU A 269 6.56 -2.79 6.27
C LEU A 269 6.01 -1.47 5.71
N LEU A 270 4.78 -1.47 5.20
CA LEU A 270 4.13 -0.27 4.68
C LEU A 270 3.89 0.78 5.77
N SER A 271 3.41 0.34 6.94
CA SER A 271 3.13 1.21 8.07
C SER A 271 4.38 1.81 8.69
N LEU A 272 5.46 1.03 8.81
CA LEU A 272 6.77 1.52 9.28
C LEU A 272 7.34 2.58 8.34
N ASN A 273 7.21 2.39 7.03
CA ASN A 273 7.63 3.40 6.05
C ASN A 273 6.85 4.70 6.23
N ARG A 274 5.52 4.62 6.39
CA ARG A 274 4.68 5.81 6.62
C ARG A 274 4.99 6.50 7.94
N LEU A 275 5.15 5.73 9.01
CA LEU A 275 5.52 6.24 10.32
C LEU A 275 6.89 6.93 10.29
N ARG A 276 7.87 6.35 9.58
CA ARG A 276 9.18 6.98 9.37
C ARG A 276 9.02 8.35 8.71
N VAL A 277 8.28 8.43 7.59
CA VAL A 277 8.03 9.69 6.87
C VAL A 277 7.37 10.71 7.79
N PHE A 278 6.34 10.29 8.54
CA PHE A 278 5.65 11.13 9.52
C PHE A 278 6.61 11.69 10.58
N ILE A 279 7.39 10.82 11.23
CA ILE A 279 8.36 11.21 12.26
C ILE A 279 9.41 12.18 11.68
N THR A 280 9.90 11.94 10.47
CA THR A 280 10.89 12.83 9.83
C THR A 280 10.30 14.18 9.45
N ALA A 281 9.04 14.23 9.01
CA ALA A 281 8.35 15.47 8.69
C ALA A 281 8.01 16.29 9.95
N SER A 282 7.73 15.62 11.07
CA SER A 282 7.49 16.23 12.38
C SER A 282 8.75 16.71 13.10
N LYS A 283 9.92 16.75 12.45
CA LYS A 283 11.12 17.43 12.97
C LYS A 283 11.24 18.84 12.37
N PRO A 284 10.47 19.85 12.82
CA PRO A 284 10.72 21.22 12.43
C PRO A 284 11.89 21.80 13.24
N LEU A 285 12.86 22.39 12.53
CA LEU A 285 13.62 23.59 12.90
C LEU A 285 14.30 23.74 14.28
N ALA A 286 14.37 22.72 15.15
CA ALA A 286 15.13 22.80 16.40
C ALA A 286 16.65 23.02 16.18
N ALA A 287 17.13 22.80 14.95
CA ALA A 287 18.50 23.09 14.54
C ALA A 287 18.71 24.54 14.05
N MET A 288 17.66 25.32 13.76
CA MET A 288 17.80 26.72 13.32
C MET A 288 17.80 27.73 14.48
N THR A 289 17.43 27.32 15.71
CA THR A 289 17.52 28.17 16.91
C THR A 289 18.85 28.07 17.66
N ALA A 290 19.77 27.19 17.25
CA ALA A 290 21.03 26.98 17.96
C ALA A 290 22.24 27.81 17.44
N ASN A 291 22.14 28.48 16.29
CA ASN A 291 23.27 29.20 15.66
C ASN A 291 22.93 30.65 15.23
N GLY A 292 22.33 31.43 16.13
CA GLY A 292 21.91 32.80 15.84
C GLY A 292 22.28 33.82 16.91
N THR A 293 23.55 33.90 17.33
CA THR A 293 24.07 35.14 17.91
C THR A 293 24.30 36.15 16.77
N PRO A 294 23.58 37.28 16.73
CA PRO A 294 23.82 38.30 15.72
C PRO A 294 25.15 39.00 16.05
N LYS A 295 26.19 38.74 15.25
CA LYS A 295 27.41 39.55 15.27
C LYS A 295 27.05 40.91 14.68
N LYS A 296 26.83 41.89 15.56
CA LYS A 296 26.57 43.31 15.27
C LYS A 296 27.76 43.87 14.50
N GLY A 297 27.62 44.02 13.18
CA GLY A 297 28.66 44.56 12.28
C GLY A 297 28.08 45.67 11.41
N SER A 298 28.63 46.85 11.62
CA SER A 298 28.40 48.18 11.02
C SER A 298 27.76 48.29 9.63
N SER A 299 26.86 49.27 9.56
CA SER A 299 26.40 50.05 8.41
C SER A 299 27.46 50.35 7.33
N SER A 300 27.08 50.21 6.05
CA SER A 300 27.24 51.31 5.09
C SER A 300 26.23 51.16 3.95
N ALA A 301 25.60 52.30 3.63
CA ALA A 301 24.62 52.45 2.57
C ALA A 301 25.33 52.63 1.22
N SER A 302 24.76 52.06 0.14
CA SER A 302 24.67 52.79 -1.13
C SER A 302 23.61 52.17 -2.05
N ASN A 303 22.92 53.08 -2.72
CA ASN A 303 21.81 52.91 -3.65
C ASN A 303 22.19 52.10 -4.91
N GLY A 304 21.22 51.41 -5.51
CA GLY A 304 21.40 50.85 -6.85
C GLY A 304 20.16 50.14 -7.41
N ALA A 305 19.52 50.77 -8.39
CA ALA A 305 18.22 50.42 -8.96
C ALA A 305 18.18 49.15 -9.85
N LYS A 306 16.92 48.70 -10.04
CA LYS A 306 16.35 48.02 -11.23
C LYS A 306 16.68 46.53 -11.48
N GLY A 307 15.65 45.72 -11.22
CA GLY A 307 14.98 44.94 -12.27
C GLY A 307 15.47 43.52 -12.51
N SER A 308 14.65 42.53 -12.13
CA SER A 308 14.28 41.41 -13.02
C SER A 308 13.31 40.47 -12.31
N LYS A 309 12.14 40.26 -12.91
CA LYS A 309 11.19 39.20 -12.57
C LYS A 309 11.74 37.88 -13.10
N ASN A 310 11.99 36.89 -12.25
CA ASN A 310 11.89 35.49 -12.67
C ASN A 310 11.58 34.57 -11.48
N SER A 311 10.30 34.27 -11.29
CA SER A 311 9.80 33.32 -10.31
C SER A 311 9.73 31.93 -10.94
N GLY A 312 10.74 31.11 -10.70
CA GLY A 312 10.80 29.70 -11.08
C GLY A 312 11.33 28.85 -9.93
N SER A 313 10.58 28.77 -8.84
CA SER A 313 10.93 27.91 -7.69
C SER A 313 10.64 26.45 -8.04
N ARG A 314 11.68 25.73 -8.48
CA ARG A 314 11.72 24.26 -8.54
C ARG A 314 12.28 23.74 -7.22
N ASN A 315 11.40 23.21 -6.38
CA ASN A 315 11.82 22.36 -5.26
C ASN A 315 12.40 21.05 -5.83
N SER A 316 13.71 20.90 -5.72
CA SER A 316 14.40 19.63 -5.93
C SER A 316 14.48 18.91 -4.58
N PRO A 317 14.08 17.62 -4.47
CA PRO A 317 14.30 16.87 -3.25
C PRO A 317 15.78 16.46 -3.18
N GLY A 318 16.45 16.92 -2.12
CA GLY A 318 17.83 16.62 -1.80
C GLY A 318 18.04 15.15 -1.42
N THR A 319 19.13 14.60 -1.92
CA THR A 319 19.74 13.33 -1.55
C THR A 319 20.17 13.33 -0.09
N ALA A 320 19.79 12.31 0.68
CA ALA A 320 20.38 12.03 1.98
C ALA A 320 20.89 10.57 2.03
N ALA A 321 22.20 10.46 2.14
CA ALA A 321 22.94 9.21 2.28
C ALA A 321 22.65 8.53 3.64
N THR A 322 22.92 7.23 3.63
CA THR A 322 22.84 6.26 4.72
C THR A 322 23.55 6.69 6.00
N ALA A 323 22.81 6.74 7.11
CA ALA A 323 23.36 6.63 8.46
C ALA A 323 22.56 5.55 9.20
N GLY A 324 23.25 4.48 9.58
CA GLY A 324 22.72 3.45 10.46
C GLY A 324 22.57 3.99 11.88
N SER A 325 21.45 3.69 12.53
CA SER A 325 21.31 3.76 13.99
C SER A 325 20.04 3.05 14.41
N GLY A 326 20.12 2.32 15.51
CA GLY A 326 19.09 1.44 16.05
C GLY A 326 17.69 2.06 16.13
N LEU A 327 16.71 1.20 15.84
CA LEU A 327 15.28 1.48 15.93
C LEU A 327 14.94 1.90 17.38
N SER A 328 14.60 3.16 17.59
CA SER A 328 14.24 3.69 18.91
C SER A 328 13.01 2.97 19.46
N THR A 329 13.02 2.65 20.76
CA THR A 329 11.88 2.11 21.54
C THR A 329 10.57 2.88 21.35
N LYS A 330 10.63 4.16 20.97
CA LYS A 330 9.46 4.98 20.64
C LYS A 330 8.77 4.57 19.33
N VAL A 331 9.52 4.06 18.35
CA VAL A 331 8.97 3.53 17.08
C VAL A 331 8.26 2.20 17.32
N LEU A 332 8.82 1.33 18.16
CA LEU A 332 8.19 0.10 18.61
C LEU A 332 6.90 0.38 19.41
N LEU A 333 6.92 1.39 20.29
CA LEU A 333 5.73 1.80 21.05
C LEU A 333 4.65 2.40 20.14
N ALA A 334 5.01 3.22 19.16
CA ALA A 334 4.06 3.77 18.19
C ALA A 334 3.44 2.69 17.29
N ALA A 335 4.22 1.68 16.86
CA ALA A 335 3.70 0.53 16.12
C ALA A 335 2.80 -0.37 17.00
N ALA A 336 3.17 -0.56 18.28
CA ALA A 336 2.39 -1.31 19.26
C ALA A 336 1.09 -0.60 19.68
N VAL A 337 0.98 0.72 19.51
CA VAL A 337 -0.25 1.51 19.71
C VAL A 337 -1.07 1.60 18.42
N ALA A 338 -0.42 1.66 17.25
CA ALA A 338 -1.10 1.72 15.96
C ALA A 338 -1.89 0.44 15.63
N LEU A 339 -1.38 -0.74 16.00
CA LEU A 339 -2.10 -2.01 15.79
C LEU A 339 -3.43 -2.05 16.57
N PRO A 340 -3.46 -1.83 17.90
CA PRO A 340 -4.69 -1.77 18.68
C PRO A 340 -5.62 -0.63 18.24
N VAL A 341 -5.09 0.53 17.87
CA VAL A 341 -5.93 1.65 17.37
C VAL A 341 -6.56 1.32 16.02
N SER A 342 -5.86 0.62 15.13
CA SER A 342 -6.42 0.18 13.84
C SER A 342 -7.44 -0.94 14.03
N LEU A 343 -7.20 -1.85 14.97
CA LEU A 343 -8.15 -2.88 15.39
C LEU A 343 -9.38 -2.28 16.09
N LEU A 344 -9.21 -1.27 16.95
CA LEU A 344 -10.29 -0.53 17.61
C LEU A 344 -11.08 0.32 16.62
N LEU A 345 -10.44 0.91 15.61
CA LEU A 345 -11.12 1.66 14.55
C LEU A 345 -11.90 0.70 13.64
N ALA A 346 -11.33 -0.45 13.30
CA ALA A 346 -12.03 -1.51 12.59
C ALA A 346 -13.20 -2.06 13.43
N GLN A 347 -12.99 -2.31 14.73
CA GLN A 347 -14.05 -2.71 15.66
C GLN A 347 -15.10 -1.61 15.83
N TRP A 348 -14.74 -0.34 15.87
CA TRP A 348 -15.68 0.79 15.98
C TRP A 348 -16.53 0.94 14.70
N LEU A 349 -15.90 0.82 13.52
CA LEU A 349 -16.61 0.76 12.24
C LEU A 349 -17.54 -0.47 12.14
N LEU A 350 -17.19 -1.58 12.79
CA LEU A 350 -17.99 -2.82 12.82
C LEU A 350 -19.03 -2.85 13.95
N ALA A 351 -18.80 -2.13 15.05
CA ALA A 351 -19.69 -1.97 16.20
C ALA A 351 -20.80 -0.93 15.92
N GLY A 352 -20.77 -0.28 14.76
CA GLY A 352 -21.87 0.55 14.23
C GLY A 352 -23.18 -0.21 13.98
N ASN A 353 -23.31 -1.46 14.42
CA ASN A 353 -24.54 -2.24 14.36
C ASN A 353 -25.61 -1.79 15.38
N ASP A 354 -25.31 -0.91 16.33
CA ASP A 354 -26.30 -0.27 17.22
C ASP A 354 -26.64 1.19 16.81
N LEU A 355 -26.11 1.68 15.68
CA LEU A 355 -26.45 2.98 15.08
C LEU A 355 -27.33 2.81 13.83
N LYS A 356 -28.09 1.71 13.79
CA LYS A 356 -28.63 1.10 12.57
C LYS A 356 -29.70 1.90 11.82
N ASP A 357 -30.34 2.91 12.39
CA ASP A 357 -31.52 3.48 11.73
C ASP A 357 -31.38 4.93 11.25
N GLY A 358 -30.29 5.64 11.60
CA GLY A 358 -30.19 7.08 11.32
C GLY A 358 -29.23 7.47 10.19
N VAL A 359 -27.97 7.04 10.27
CA VAL A 359 -26.89 7.65 9.48
C VAL A 359 -26.76 7.01 8.10
N LEU A 360 -26.93 5.69 8.00
CA LEU A 360 -26.94 4.98 6.72
C LEU A 360 -28.22 5.26 5.92
N GLN A 361 -29.37 5.35 6.61
CA GLN A 361 -30.64 5.74 5.99
C GLN A 361 -30.57 7.20 5.52
N GLY A 362 -30.05 8.11 6.35
CA GLY A 362 -29.81 9.49 5.92
C GLY A 362 -28.85 9.62 4.73
N TRP A 363 -27.86 8.73 4.61
CA TRP A 363 -26.95 8.70 3.46
C TRP A 363 -27.62 8.14 2.20
N VAL A 364 -28.50 7.14 2.34
CA VAL A 364 -29.29 6.57 1.24
C VAL A 364 -30.34 7.57 0.77
N ASP A 365 -30.99 8.28 1.68
CA ASP A 365 -32.03 9.27 1.40
C ASP A 365 -31.43 10.54 0.76
N GLU A 366 -30.27 11.03 1.23
CA GLU A 366 -29.55 12.16 0.59
C GLU A 366 -29.08 11.79 -0.84
N VAL A 367 -28.69 10.54 -1.06
CA VAL A 367 -28.28 10.08 -2.40
C VAL A 367 -29.50 9.88 -3.30
N ALA A 368 -30.64 9.45 -2.76
CA ALA A 368 -31.90 9.31 -3.49
C ALA A 368 -32.54 10.67 -3.85
N GLU A 369 -32.40 11.70 -3.00
CA GLU A 369 -32.84 13.07 -3.32
C GLU A 369 -31.92 13.79 -4.31
N ALA A 370 -30.67 13.36 -4.41
CA ALA A 370 -29.69 13.93 -5.34
C ALA A 370 -29.70 13.29 -6.74
N MET A 371 -30.51 12.26 -6.98
CA MET A 371 -30.68 11.55 -8.27
C MET A 371 -32.01 11.90 -8.93
#